data_AF-A0A485CWC5-F1
#
_entry.id   AF-A0A485CWC5-F1
#
_cell.length_a   1.000
_cell.length_b   1.000
_cell.length_c   1.000
_cell.angle_alpha   90.00
_cell.angle_beta   90.00
_cell.angle_gamma   90.00
#
_symmetry.space_group_name_H-M   'P 1'
#
loop_
_entity.id
_entity.type
_entity.pdbx_description
1 polymer ?
#
loop_
_entity_poly.entity_id
_entity_poly.type
_entity_poly.pdbx_seq_one_letter_code
_entity_poly.pdbx_strand_id
1 'polypeptide(L)' 'MEKCVICWVYGQVQGVGFRYFTQQEAGRLGLRGYAMNLDDGSVEVVACGNDERVEKLLAWLKAARPAQRSG' A
#
# COMPACT_ATOMS: atom_id res chain seq x y z
N MET A 1 8.55 14.33 11.89
CA MET A 1 7.31 14.07 12.65
C MET A 1 6.84 12.66 12.32
N GLU A 2 6.33 11.91 13.28
CA GLU A 2 5.73 10.59 13.00
C GLU A 2 4.29 10.78 12.53
N LYS A 3 3.91 10.07 11.46
CA LYS A 3 2.60 10.13 10.82
C LYS A 3 2.08 8.73 10.59
N CYS A 4 0.80 8.54 10.83
CA CYS A 4 0.06 7.33 10.52
C CYS A 4 -1.06 7.69 9.56
N VAL A 5 -1.22 6.88 8.50
CA VAL A 5 -2.30 7.03 7.52
C VAL A 5 -3.01 5.69 7.34
N ILE A 6 -4.29 5.78 7.04
CA ILE A 6 -5.11 4.69 6.53
C ILE A 6 -5.54 5.05 5.11
N CYS A 7 -5.45 4.10 4.20
CA CYS A 7 -5.77 4.29 2.79
C CYS A 7 -6.57 3.11 2.28
N TRP A 8 -7.59 3.38 1.48
CA TRP A 8 -8.37 2.36 0.78
C TRP A 8 -8.01 2.40 -0.69
N VAL A 9 -7.65 1.23 -1.23
CA VAL A 9 -7.26 1.04 -2.62
C VAL A 9 -8.33 0.22 -3.30
N TYR A 10 -8.96 0.82 -4.31
CA TYR A 10 -10.04 0.23 -5.09
C TYR A 10 -9.53 -0.24 -6.46
N GLY A 11 -10.23 -1.20 -7.08
CA GLY A 11 -9.91 -1.74 -8.41
C GLY A 11 -9.54 -3.22 -8.38
N GLN A 12 -8.75 -3.68 -9.36
CA GLN A 12 -8.29 -5.07 -9.47
C GLN A 12 -7.11 -5.35 -8.50
N VAL A 13 -7.34 -5.18 -7.19
CA VAL A 13 -6.30 -5.26 -6.13
C VAL A 13 -6.19 -6.61 -5.44
N GLN A 14 -7.18 -7.49 -5.60
CA GLN A 14 -7.16 -8.84 -5.04
C GLN A 14 -6.70 -9.87 -6.06
N GLY A 15 -6.03 -10.93 -5.61
CA GLY A 15 -5.49 -11.97 -6.51
C GLY A 15 -4.24 -11.58 -7.31
N VAL A 16 -3.78 -10.32 -7.23
CA VAL A 16 -2.66 -9.80 -8.04
C VAL A 16 -1.35 -9.62 -7.24
N GLY A 17 -1.31 -10.10 -6.00
CA GLY A 17 -0.15 -9.94 -5.12
C GLY A 17 0.02 -8.53 -4.52
N PHE A 18 -0.99 -7.64 -4.65
CA PHE A 18 -0.91 -6.25 -4.19
C PHE A 18 -0.46 -6.12 -2.72
N ARG A 19 -1.08 -6.88 -1.80
CA ARG A 19 -0.69 -6.89 -0.38
C ARG A 19 0.79 -7.22 -0.16
N TYR A 20 1.32 -8.17 -0.91
CA TYR A 20 2.72 -8.59 -0.80
C TYR A 20 3.69 -7.48 -1.22
N PHE A 21 3.43 -6.85 -2.37
CA PHE A 21 4.25 -5.74 -2.85
C PHE A 21 4.15 -4.52 -1.94
N THR A 22 2.95 -4.19 -1.45
CA THR A 22 2.76 -3.11 -0.47
C THR A 22 3.54 -3.37 0.82
N GLN A 23 3.52 -4.60 1.33
CA GLN A 23 4.28 -4.96 2.53
C GLN A 23 5.79 -4.88 2.30
N GLN A 24 6.28 -5.33 1.13
CA GLN A 24 7.69 -5.20 0.77
C GLN A 24 8.13 -3.73 0.70
N GLU A 25 7.39 -2.87 0.01
CA GLU A 25 7.78 -1.47 -0.14
C GLU A 25 7.68 -0.72 1.19
N ALA A 26 6.64 -0.99 2.00
CA ALA A 26 6.54 -0.45 3.35
C ALA A 26 7.74 -0.88 4.22
N GLY A 27 8.15 -2.15 4.12
CA GLY A 27 9.36 -2.66 4.80
C GLY A 27 10.64 -1.98 4.31
N ARG A 28 10.79 -1.78 3.00
CA ARG A 28 11.94 -1.10 2.38
C ARG A 28 12.05 0.37 2.80
N LEU A 29 10.91 1.02 2.99
CA LEU A 29 10.83 2.38 3.53
C LEU A 29 10.98 2.41 5.06
N GLY A 30 10.96 1.27 5.76
CA GLY A 30 11.02 1.21 7.23
C GLY A 30 9.76 1.77 7.90
N LEU A 31 8.59 1.51 7.29
CA LEU A 31 7.27 1.86 7.81
C LEU A 31 6.66 0.67 8.56
N ARG A 32 5.76 0.96 9.50
CA ARG A 32 5.01 -0.05 10.28
C ARG A 32 3.54 -0.02 9.86
N GLY A 33 2.85 -1.17 9.93
CA GLY A 33 1.42 -1.25 9.65
C GLY A 33 1.01 -2.55 8.96
N TYR A 34 -0.07 -2.53 8.18
CA TYR A 34 -0.61 -3.71 7.52
C TYR A 34 -1.31 -3.39 6.19
N ALA A 35 -1.51 -4.42 5.38
CA ALA A 35 -2.37 -4.38 4.20
C ALA A 35 -3.38 -5.53 4.28
N MET A 36 -4.67 -5.23 4.20
CA MET A 36 -5.77 -6.19 4.40
C MET A 36 -6.77 -6.12 3.25
N ASN A 37 -7.19 -7.29 2.75
CA ASN A 37 -8.28 -7.37 1.79
C ASN A 37 -9.60 -7.13 2.53
N LEU A 38 -10.46 -6.28 1.98
CA LEU A 38 -11.82 -6.08 2.47
C LEU A 38 -12.82 -6.90 1.64
N ASP A 39 -14.00 -7.15 2.23
CA ASP A 39 -15.05 -7.98 1.62
C ASP A 39 -15.66 -7.32 0.36
N ASP A 40 -15.56 -6.01 0.22
CA ASP A 40 -16.00 -5.24 -0.95
C ASP A 40 -15.05 -5.35 -2.15
N GLY A 41 -13.97 -6.13 -2.03
CA GLY A 41 -12.97 -6.29 -3.07
C GLY A 41 -11.82 -5.28 -3.00
N SER A 42 -11.88 -4.28 -2.11
CA SER A 42 -10.81 -3.30 -1.92
C SER A 42 -9.69 -3.81 -1.00
N VAL A 43 -8.62 -3.02 -0.87
CA VAL A 43 -7.53 -3.26 0.08
C VAL A 43 -7.36 -2.05 0.97
N GLU A 44 -7.39 -2.28 2.28
CA GLU A 44 -7.02 -1.30 3.29
C GLU A 44 -5.52 -1.39 3.58
N VAL A 45 -4.85 -0.24 3.61
CA VAL A 45 -3.42 -0.11 3.94
C VAL A 45 -3.28 0.87 5.09
N VAL A 46 -2.70 0.41 6.19
CA VAL A 46 -2.27 1.24 7.31
C VAL A 46 -0.75 1.35 7.27
N ALA A 47 -0.23 2.57 7.34
CA ALA A 47 1.20 2.84 7.36
C ALA A 47 1.55 3.96 8.34
N CYS A 48 2.54 3.70 9.19
CA CYS A 48 3.03 4.57 10.24
C CYS A 48 4.55 4.72 10.16
N GLY A 49 5.04 5.96 10.25
CA GLY A 49 6.47 6.25 10.32
C GLY A 49 6.78 7.71 10.05
N ASN A 50 8.01 7.98 9.58
CA ASN A 50 8.38 9.34 9.18
C ASN A 50 7.48 9.83 8.03
N ASP A 51 7.00 11.07 8.13
CA ASP A 51 6.11 11.70 7.15
C ASP A 51 6.58 11.52 5.70
N GLU A 52 7.85 11.82 5.40
CA GLU A 52 8.42 11.70 4.04
C GLU A 52 8.38 10.26 3.52
N ARG A 53 8.54 9.28 4.41
CA ARG A 53 8.50 7.86 4.05
C ARG A 53 7.05 7.42 3.79
N VAL A 54 6.12 7.89 4.61
CA VAL A 54 4.68 7.67 4.41
C VAL A 54 4.24 8.26 3.07
N GLU A 55 4.66 9.49 2.75
CA GLU A 55 4.35 10.12 1.47
C GLU A 55 4.92 9.36 0.27
N LYS A 56 6.13 8.80 0.39
CA LYS A 56 6.70 7.91 -0.64
C LYS A 56 5.86 6.66 -0.85
N LEU A 57 5.39 6.03 0.22
CA LEU A 57 4.49 4.88 0.10
C LEU A 57 3.17 5.27 -0.57
N LEU A 58 2.58 6.42 -0.20
CA LEU A 58 1.35 6.92 -0.82
C LEU A 58 1.52 7.22 -2.32
N ALA A 59 2.64 7.82 -2.71
CA ALA A 59 2.97 8.05 -4.11
C ALA A 59 3.14 6.72 -4.86
N TRP A 60 3.81 5.75 -4.25
CA TRP A 60 3.94 4.40 -4.81
C TRP A 60 2.58 3.72 -4.98
N LEU A 61 1.69 3.78 -3.99
CA LEU A 61 0.34 3.19 -4.06
C LEU A 61 -0.50 3.82 -5.18
N LYS A 62 -0.33 5.13 -5.44
CA LYS A 62 -1.01 5.82 -6.56
C LYS A 62 -0.44 5.41 -7.92
N ALA A 63 0.87 5.15 -8.00
CA ALA A 63 1.56 4.77 -9.23
C ALA A 63 1.43 3.28 -9.54
N ALA A 64 1.41 2.43 -8.51
CA ALA A 64 1.17 1.01 -8.55
C ALA A 64 -0.30 0.76 -8.88
N ARG A 65 -0.69 1.03 -10.14
CA ARG A 65 -1.96 0.55 -10.67
C ARG A 65 -2.05 -0.96 -10.38
N PRO A 66 -3.15 -1.45 -9.80
CA PRO A 66 -3.32 -2.86 -9.49
C PRO A 66 -3.26 -3.64 -10.79
N ALA A 67 -2.20 -4.43 -10.96
CA ALA A 67 -1.88 -5.18 -12.17
C ALA A 67 -1.85 -4.37 -13.48
N GLN A 68 -0.75 -3.66 -13.73
CA GLN A 68 -0.19 -3.69 -15.08
C GLN A 68 1.14 -4.43 -15.01
N ARG A 69 1.05 -5.77 -15.09
CA ARG A 69 2.18 -6.56 -15.58
C ARG A 69 2.42 -6.08 -17.01
N SER A 70 3.54 -5.41 -17.24
CA SER A 70 4.23 -5.46 -18.53
C SER A 70 4.55 -6.93 -18.79
N GLY A 71 3.69 -7.59 -19.57
CA GLY A 71 4.08 -8.70 -20.43
C GLY A 71 4.57 -8.13 -21.75
#